data_AF-A0A931L4I4-F1
#
_entry.id   AF-A0A931L4I4-F1
#
_cell.length_a   1.000
_cell.length_b   1.000
_cell.length_c   1.000
_cell.angle_alpha   90.00
_cell.angle_beta   90.00
_cell.angle_gamma   90.00
#
_symmetry.space_group_name_H-M   'P 1'
#
loop_
_entity.id
_entity.type
_entity.pdbx_description
1 polymer ?
#
loop_
_entity_poly.entity_id
_entity_poly.type
_entity_poly.pdbx_seq_one_letter_code
_entity_poly.pdbx_strand_id
1 'polypeptide(L)'
;MKVKVMALMALATAVSAGGAIGVASGAAAADLDPTKPADSLTMMRKIFCSTVDGEPTTYYWFGKAYSRRQGERDRHIFNVEGMNVRACKGVEGGGFDLVSREILLYKDPATDKVLATWQNPWTGESVDVLHVANDPVNGKFRPTDRAGQPTKFGGVISGDVWWMTSTVPLYYPNPLASDYESEIGGTYHATEMFNFFGNTASLLDPEATHAEGVTVGWSRMSDWLPWMKMAGREGVIYMHTAGKRLGAWDELSDTMKSEIRKHYPDYVAPPPLDDPRPNVTSWKYYKAVRDGDVDAPKRK
;
A
#
# COMPACT_ATOMS: atom_id res chain seq x y z
N MET A 1 8.99 93.55 -9.38
CA MET A 1 8.85 94.66 -8.42
C MET A 1 8.11 94.14 -7.20
N LYS A 2 8.72 94.28 -6.00
CA LYS A 2 8.14 94.33 -4.63
C LYS A 2 6.96 93.38 -4.30
N VAL A 3 7.16 92.34 -3.48
CA VAL A 3 7.25 92.34 -2.00
C VAL A 3 5.89 92.42 -1.29
N LYS A 4 5.52 91.32 -0.58
CA LYS A 4 4.91 91.20 0.77
C LYS A 4 3.49 91.80 0.99
N VAL A 5 2.59 91.33 1.87
CA VAL A 5 2.64 90.44 3.06
C VAL A 5 1.20 90.15 3.56
N MET A 6 1.02 88.98 4.20
CA MET A 6 0.13 88.58 5.34
C MET A 6 -1.33 89.09 5.45
N ALA A 7 -2.28 88.39 6.08
CA ALA A 7 -2.44 87.05 6.64
C ALA A 7 -3.91 86.96 7.13
N LEU A 8 -4.52 85.77 7.15
CA LEU A 8 -5.06 85.21 8.39
C LEU A 8 -5.34 83.71 8.22
N MET A 9 -4.86 82.95 9.21
CA MET A 9 -5.02 81.51 9.39
C MET A 9 -6.47 81.12 9.68
N ALA A 10 -6.91 80.00 9.14
CA ALA A 10 -7.79 79.07 9.83
C ALA A 10 -7.18 77.66 9.70
N LEU A 11 -6.70 77.15 10.83
CA LEU A 11 -6.11 75.84 11.01
C LEU A 11 -7.27 74.83 11.19
N ALA A 12 -7.40 73.87 10.29
CA ALA A 12 -8.19 72.66 10.52
C ALA A 12 -7.33 71.46 10.11
N THR A 13 -6.71 70.83 11.11
CA THR A 13 -6.05 69.52 11.00
C THR A 13 -6.98 68.42 11.44
N ALA A 14 -6.74 67.24 10.84
CA ALA A 14 -7.19 65.88 11.19
C ALA A 14 -8.35 65.34 10.34
N VAL A 15 -8.30 64.14 9.74
CA VAL A 15 -7.31 63.06 9.61
C VAL A 15 -7.69 62.37 8.30
N SER A 16 -6.75 62.20 7.36
CA SER A 16 -6.91 61.30 6.23
C SER A 16 -6.66 59.87 6.71
N ALA A 17 -7.73 59.13 6.99
CA ALA A 17 -7.63 57.68 7.21
C ALA A 17 -7.34 57.01 5.86
N GLY A 18 -6.05 56.93 5.51
CA GLY A 18 -5.56 56.02 4.49
C GLY A 18 -5.78 54.60 5.00
N GLY A 19 -6.86 53.96 4.56
CA GLY A 19 -7.06 52.53 4.75
C GLY A 19 -6.03 51.79 3.93
N ALA A 20 -4.90 51.46 4.54
CA ALA A 20 -4.01 50.45 4.01
C ALA A 20 -4.79 49.13 4.01
N ILE A 21 -5.21 48.68 2.82
CA ILE A 21 -5.61 47.30 2.61
C ILE A 21 -4.34 46.48 2.83
N GLY A 22 -4.14 46.05 4.08
CA GLY A 22 -3.15 45.05 4.40
C GLY A 22 -3.54 43.79 3.67
N VAL A 23 -2.86 43.50 2.55
CA VAL A 23 -2.82 42.16 2.01
C VAL A 23 -2.16 41.33 3.09
N ALA A 24 -2.96 40.61 3.88
CA ALA A 24 -2.46 39.58 4.75
C ALA A 24 -1.81 38.54 3.83
N SER A 25 -0.49 38.64 3.66
CA SER A 25 0.30 37.55 3.14
C SER A 25 0.13 36.41 4.13
N GLY A 26 -0.80 35.49 3.85
CA GLY A 26 -0.90 34.24 4.58
C GLY A 26 0.48 33.61 4.58
N ALA A 27 1.08 33.46 5.77
CA ALA A 27 2.31 32.72 5.88
C ALA A 27 2.04 31.33 5.29
N ALA A 28 2.81 30.92 4.28
CA ALA A 28 2.73 29.57 3.78
C ALA A 28 2.92 28.62 4.96
N ALA A 29 2.06 27.59 5.06
CA ALA A 29 2.19 26.59 6.09
C ALA A 29 3.60 25.97 6.00
N ALA A 30 4.24 25.77 7.15
CA ALA A 30 5.58 25.20 7.19
C ALA A 30 5.54 23.74 6.69
N ASP A 31 6.62 23.32 6.00
CA ASP A 31 6.82 21.94 5.60
C ASP A 31 6.67 20.97 6.79
N LEU A 32 6.14 19.79 6.50
CA LEU A 32 6.02 18.70 7.46
C LEU A 32 7.40 18.30 7.99
N ASP A 33 7.52 18.14 9.31
CA ASP A 33 8.76 17.78 9.97
C ASP A 33 8.80 16.26 10.27
N PRO A 34 9.65 15.46 9.60
CA PRO A 34 9.72 14.00 9.80
C PRO A 34 10.17 13.58 11.22
N THR A 35 10.61 14.53 12.05
CA THR A 35 10.95 14.27 13.46
C THR A 35 9.75 14.40 14.39
N LYS A 36 8.65 15.04 13.93
CA LYS A 36 7.40 15.15 14.69
C LYS A 36 6.49 13.96 14.40
N PRO A 37 5.90 13.32 15.43
CA PRO A 37 5.03 12.15 15.22
C PRO A 37 3.78 12.43 14.36
N ALA A 38 3.13 13.59 14.55
CA ALA A 38 1.95 13.96 13.78
C ALA A 38 2.28 14.12 12.29
N ASP A 39 3.34 14.86 11.99
CA ASP A 39 3.81 15.09 10.62
C ASP A 39 4.29 13.79 9.97
N SER A 40 5.00 12.93 10.73
CA SER A 40 5.38 11.59 10.29
C SER A 40 4.19 10.73 9.89
N LEU A 41 3.10 10.77 10.67
CA LEU A 41 1.86 10.07 10.34
C LEU A 41 1.20 10.65 9.09
N THR A 42 1.16 11.97 8.95
CA THR A 42 0.65 12.64 7.75
C THR A 42 1.46 12.22 6.52
N MET A 43 2.79 12.23 6.61
CA MET A 43 3.69 11.77 5.54
C MET A 43 3.44 10.31 5.17
N MET A 44 3.33 9.41 6.15
CA MET A 44 3.01 7.99 5.88
C MET A 44 1.62 7.82 5.26
N ARG A 45 0.63 8.61 5.69
CA ARG A 45 -0.71 8.61 5.11
C ARG A 45 -0.69 9.02 3.64
N LYS A 46 0.02 10.10 3.30
CA LYS A 46 0.24 10.55 1.91
C LYS A 46 0.95 9.52 1.02
N ILE A 47 1.82 8.70 1.62
CA ILE A 47 2.46 7.60 0.92
C ILE A 47 1.43 6.52 0.63
N PHE A 48 0.70 6.03 1.63
CA PHE A 48 -0.18 4.88 1.43
C PHE A 48 -1.51 5.18 0.71
N CYS A 49 -2.04 6.39 0.85
CA CYS A 49 -3.41 6.76 0.49
C CYS A 49 -3.52 8.28 0.30
N SER A 50 -4.71 8.86 0.55
CA SER A 50 -4.95 10.31 0.61
C SER A 50 -5.05 10.80 2.06
N THR A 51 -4.72 12.07 2.32
CA THR A 51 -5.09 12.78 3.55
C THR A 51 -6.59 13.11 3.62
N VAL A 52 -7.33 12.99 2.51
CA VAL A 52 -8.80 13.06 2.48
C VAL A 52 -9.38 11.70 2.87
N ASP A 53 -10.28 11.70 3.84
CA ASP A 53 -10.91 10.46 4.33
C ASP A 53 -11.76 9.80 3.23
N GLY A 54 -11.57 8.50 3.02
CA GLY A 54 -12.37 7.75 2.06
C GLY A 54 -11.95 7.86 0.60
N GLU A 55 -11.02 8.74 0.25
CA GLU A 55 -10.54 8.86 -1.12
C GLU A 55 -9.80 7.59 -1.56
N PRO A 56 -10.28 6.88 -2.61
CA PRO A 56 -9.65 5.66 -3.07
C PRO A 56 -8.28 5.91 -3.70
N THR A 57 -7.34 5.03 -3.38
CA THR A 57 -5.99 4.99 -3.92
C THR A 57 -5.71 3.59 -4.44
N THR A 58 -5.17 3.48 -5.66
CA THR A 58 -4.83 2.17 -6.27
C THR A 58 -3.34 2.05 -6.50
N TYR A 59 -2.77 0.92 -6.08
CA TYR A 59 -1.43 0.49 -6.42
C TYR A 59 -1.48 -0.66 -7.40
N TYR A 60 -0.51 -0.69 -8.29
CA TYR A 60 -0.38 -1.73 -9.30
C TYR A 60 1.09 -2.09 -9.48
N TRP A 61 1.38 -3.38 -9.55
CA TRP A 61 2.73 -3.92 -9.71
C TRP A 61 2.70 -5.23 -10.50
N PHE A 62 3.84 -5.59 -11.06
CA PHE A 62 4.01 -6.88 -11.73
C PHE A 62 5.47 -7.34 -11.61
N GLY A 63 5.69 -8.62 -11.91
CA GLY A 63 7.03 -9.20 -11.88
C GLY A 63 7.00 -10.69 -12.10
N LYS A 64 7.90 -11.40 -11.42
CA LYS A 64 8.09 -12.84 -11.62
C LYS A 64 8.17 -13.57 -10.29
N ALA A 65 7.59 -14.77 -10.28
CA ALA A 65 7.73 -15.74 -9.21
C ALA A 65 8.65 -16.88 -9.64
N TYR A 66 9.58 -17.23 -8.77
CA TYR A 66 10.53 -18.30 -8.94
C TYR A 66 10.44 -19.28 -7.80
N SER A 67 10.74 -20.55 -8.07
CA SER A 67 11.02 -21.53 -7.04
C SER A 67 12.51 -21.63 -6.73
N ARG A 68 12.85 -21.93 -5.49
CA ARG A 68 14.20 -22.32 -5.07
C ARG A 68 14.17 -23.61 -4.27
N ARG A 69 15.00 -24.57 -4.69
CA ARG A 69 15.14 -25.93 -4.12
C ARG A 69 16.60 -26.35 -4.14
N GLN A 70 16.99 -27.26 -3.24
CA GLN A 70 18.38 -27.71 -3.19
C GLN A 70 18.68 -28.66 -4.37
N GLY A 71 19.85 -28.50 -4.99
CA GLY A 71 20.31 -29.41 -6.04
C GLY A 71 19.67 -29.20 -7.43
N GLU A 72 18.81 -28.20 -7.60
CA GLU A 72 18.29 -27.82 -8.92
C GLU A 72 18.37 -26.31 -9.17
N ARG A 73 18.28 -25.90 -10.44
CA ARG A 73 18.23 -24.49 -10.82
C ARG A 73 16.88 -23.90 -10.43
N ASP A 74 16.89 -22.65 -9.97
CA ASP A 74 15.66 -21.88 -9.76
C ASP A 74 14.82 -21.85 -11.06
N ARG A 75 13.51 -22.06 -10.92
CA ARG A 75 12.58 -22.12 -12.06
C ARG A 75 11.68 -20.91 -12.04
N HIS A 76 11.54 -20.22 -13.18
CA HIS A 76 10.51 -19.19 -13.36
C HIS A 76 9.17 -19.90 -13.47
N ILE A 77 8.38 -19.89 -12.39
CA ILE A 77 7.14 -20.65 -12.32
C ILE A 77 5.92 -19.82 -12.71
N PHE A 78 5.93 -18.50 -12.46
CA PHE A 78 4.84 -17.60 -12.85
C PHE A 78 5.36 -16.22 -13.25
N ASN A 79 4.72 -15.58 -14.22
CA ASN A 79 4.60 -14.12 -14.18
C ASN A 79 3.55 -13.76 -13.12
N VAL A 80 3.72 -12.64 -12.44
CA VAL A 80 2.75 -12.17 -11.43
C VAL A 80 2.32 -10.75 -11.72
N GLU A 81 1.06 -10.47 -11.42
CA GLU A 81 0.44 -9.16 -11.62
C GLU A 81 -0.48 -8.88 -10.45
N GLY A 82 -0.26 -7.77 -9.76
CA GLY A 82 -0.94 -7.45 -8.51
C GLY A 82 -1.50 -6.04 -8.47
N MET A 83 -2.53 -5.88 -7.67
CA MET A 83 -3.11 -4.58 -7.34
C MET A 83 -3.58 -4.55 -5.90
N ASN A 84 -3.59 -3.34 -5.33
CA ASN A 84 -4.20 -3.06 -4.05
C ASN A 84 -5.03 -1.79 -4.17
N VAL A 85 -6.31 -1.87 -3.82
CA VAL A 85 -7.19 -0.70 -3.72
C VAL A 85 -7.42 -0.40 -2.25
N ARG A 86 -7.19 0.85 -1.84
CA ARG A 86 -7.15 1.27 -0.44
C ARG A 86 -7.73 2.65 -0.23
N ALA A 87 -8.19 2.91 0.99
CA ALA A 87 -8.52 4.24 1.48
C ALA A 87 -8.07 4.37 2.93
N CYS A 88 -7.95 5.62 3.38
CA CYS A 88 -7.60 5.93 4.76
C CYS A 88 -8.66 6.79 5.43
N LYS A 89 -8.71 6.71 6.75
CA LYS A 89 -9.56 7.52 7.62
C LYS A 89 -8.78 8.01 8.82
N GLY A 90 -8.90 9.29 9.15
CA GLY A 90 -8.36 9.83 10.40
C GLY A 90 -9.04 9.19 11.62
N VAL A 91 -8.30 9.04 12.71
CA VAL A 91 -8.86 8.52 13.98
C VAL A 91 -8.72 9.54 15.10
N GLU A 92 -9.66 9.50 16.04
CA GLU A 92 -9.60 10.33 17.25
C GLU A 92 -8.30 10.01 18.04
N GLY A 93 -7.68 11.06 18.59
CA GLY A 93 -6.36 10.95 19.22
C GLY A 93 -5.17 10.96 18.25
N GLY A 94 -5.42 11.03 16.94
CA GLY A 94 -4.40 11.16 15.90
C GLY A 94 -4.01 9.83 15.25
N GLY A 95 -3.39 9.93 14.07
CA GLY A 95 -3.10 8.78 13.21
C GLY A 95 -4.23 8.47 12.24
N PHE A 96 -4.19 7.28 11.66
CA PHE A 96 -5.16 6.87 10.65
C PHE A 96 -5.32 5.35 10.59
N ASP A 97 -6.49 4.92 10.12
CA ASP A 97 -6.76 3.56 9.69
C ASP A 97 -6.70 3.48 8.18
N LEU A 98 -6.10 2.41 7.67
CA LEU A 98 -6.04 2.05 6.26
C LEU A 98 -6.91 0.82 6.06
N VAL A 99 -7.83 0.87 5.11
CA VAL A 99 -8.61 -0.28 4.66
C VAL A 99 -8.23 -0.65 3.23
N SER A 100 -8.08 -1.94 2.94
CA SER A 100 -7.71 -2.35 1.57
C SER A 100 -8.14 -3.74 1.15
N ARG A 101 -8.21 -3.93 -0.16
CA ARG A 101 -8.33 -5.22 -0.85
C ARG A 101 -7.13 -5.44 -1.76
N GLU A 102 -6.70 -6.69 -1.91
CA GLU A 102 -5.54 -7.05 -2.71
C GLU A 102 -5.80 -8.25 -3.63
N ILE A 103 -5.38 -8.15 -4.89
CA ILE A 103 -5.32 -9.27 -5.84
C ILE A 103 -3.87 -9.50 -6.26
N LEU A 104 -3.48 -10.77 -6.37
CA LEU A 104 -2.27 -11.19 -7.10
C LEU A 104 -2.61 -12.34 -8.04
N LEU A 105 -2.52 -12.08 -9.34
CA LEU A 105 -2.70 -13.04 -10.40
C LEU A 105 -1.40 -13.83 -10.65
N TYR A 106 -1.55 -15.12 -10.90
CA TYR A 106 -0.49 -16.03 -11.32
C TYR A 106 -0.69 -16.31 -12.80
N LYS A 107 0.32 -15.99 -13.60
CA LYS A 107 0.24 -16.01 -15.06
C LYS A 107 1.29 -16.97 -15.60
N ASP A 108 0.97 -17.60 -16.71
CA ASP A 108 1.87 -18.50 -17.41
C ASP A 108 3.15 -17.73 -17.81
N PRO A 109 4.36 -18.23 -17.48
CA PRO A 109 5.59 -17.49 -17.71
C PRO A 109 5.94 -17.30 -19.19
N ALA A 110 5.39 -18.14 -20.10
CA ALA A 110 5.66 -18.06 -21.53
C ALA A 110 4.63 -17.23 -22.30
N THR A 111 3.35 -17.33 -21.93
CA THR A 111 2.23 -16.74 -22.66
C THR A 111 1.59 -15.55 -21.96
N ASP A 112 1.94 -15.30 -20.69
CA ASP A 112 1.39 -14.25 -19.84
C ASP A 112 -0.14 -14.34 -19.63
N LYS A 113 -0.74 -15.51 -19.90
CA LYS A 113 -2.16 -15.76 -19.64
C LYS A 113 -2.40 -16.06 -18.16
N VAL A 114 -3.49 -15.54 -17.60
CA VAL A 114 -3.93 -15.88 -16.25
C VAL A 114 -4.21 -17.39 -16.18
N LEU A 115 -3.60 -18.08 -15.23
CA LEU A 115 -3.68 -19.53 -15.14
C LEU A 115 -4.97 -19.98 -14.45
N ALA A 116 -5.70 -20.90 -15.08
CA ALA A 116 -6.76 -21.67 -14.42
C ALA A 116 -6.18 -22.88 -13.68
N THR A 117 -5.27 -23.60 -14.34
CA THR A 117 -4.58 -24.78 -13.82
C THR A 117 -3.08 -24.62 -14.03
N TRP A 118 -2.30 -25.37 -13.26
CA TRP A 118 -0.85 -25.39 -13.36
C TRP A 118 -0.32 -26.81 -13.29
N GLN A 119 0.56 -27.16 -14.22
CA GLN A 119 1.25 -28.44 -14.23
C GLN A 119 2.38 -28.37 -13.20
N ASN A 120 2.20 -29.00 -12.04
CA ASN A 120 3.23 -29.03 -11.01
C ASN A 120 4.41 -29.91 -11.50
N PRO A 121 5.61 -29.33 -11.67
CA PRO A 121 6.73 -30.04 -12.28
C PRO A 121 7.46 -30.98 -11.30
N TRP A 122 7.08 -30.99 -10.02
CA TRP A 122 7.67 -31.85 -8.99
C TRP A 122 6.78 -33.01 -8.60
N THR A 123 5.46 -32.84 -8.67
CA THR A 123 4.49 -33.92 -8.38
C THR A 123 3.97 -34.58 -9.65
N GLY A 124 4.03 -33.90 -10.80
CA GLY A 124 3.40 -34.36 -12.04
C GLY A 124 1.89 -34.15 -12.07
N GLU A 125 1.29 -33.60 -11.01
CA GLU A 125 -0.15 -33.32 -10.96
C GLU A 125 -0.49 -32.00 -11.68
N SER A 126 -1.64 -31.97 -12.34
CA SER A 126 -2.30 -30.71 -12.70
C SER A 126 -3.13 -30.24 -11.51
N VAL A 127 -2.88 -29.02 -11.03
CA VAL A 127 -3.58 -28.43 -9.88
C VAL A 127 -4.32 -27.17 -10.30
N ASP A 128 -5.47 -26.91 -9.69
CA ASP A 128 -6.19 -25.65 -9.84
C ASP A 128 -5.41 -24.51 -9.19
N VAL A 129 -5.24 -23.40 -9.91
CA VAL A 129 -4.54 -22.23 -9.40
C VAL A 129 -5.49 -21.40 -8.55
N LEU A 130 -5.11 -21.16 -7.30
CA LEU A 130 -5.78 -20.19 -6.44
C LEU A 130 -4.98 -18.88 -6.40
N HIS A 131 -5.44 -17.88 -7.14
CA HIS A 131 -4.91 -16.52 -7.05
C HIS A 131 -5.16 -15.89 -5.69
N VAL A 132 -4.34 -14.90 -5.34
CA VAL A 132 -4.55 -14.14 -4.10
C VAL A 132 -5.74 -13.21 -4.31
N ALA A 133 -6.67 -13.24 -3.36
CA ALA A 133 -7.79 -12.33 -3.25
C ALA A 133 -8.01 -12.05 -1.76
N ASN A 134 -7.12 -11.24 -1.17
CA ASN A 134 -7.19 -10.92 0.25
C ASN A 134 -8.20 -9.78 0.45
N ASP A 135 -9.20 -9.99 1.30
CA ASP A 135 -10.13 -8.96 1.73
C ASP A 135 -10.61 -9.24 3.18
N PRO A 136 -10.25 -8.40 4.17
CA PRO A 136 -9.45 -7.18 4.05
C PRO A 136 -7.94 -7.37 4.32
N VAL A 137 -7.13 -6.36 3.96
CA VAL A 137 -5.72 -6.19 4.39
C VAL A 137 -5.55 -4.77 4.97
N ASN A 138 -5.92 -4.62 6.24
CA ASN A 138 -6.02 -3.31 6.91
C ASN A 138 -4.77 -2.97 7.72
N GLY A 139 -4.52 -1.68 7.92
CA GLY A 139 -3.42 -1.14 8.72
C GLY A 139 -3.91 -0.12 9.75
N LYS A 140 -3.27 -0.09 10.93
CA LYS A 140 -3.56 0.88 11.99
C LYS A 140 -2.29 1.63 12.34
N PHE A 141 -2.28 2.94 12.11
CA PHE A 141 -1.15 3.82 12.37
C PHE A 141 -1.53 4.79 13.47
N ARG A 142 -0.71 4.86 14.52
CA ARG A 142 -1.01 5.60 15.75
C ARG A 142 0.16 6.52 16.12
N PRO A 143 -0.03 7.54 16.97
CA PRO A 143 1.05 8.43 17.41
C PRO A 143 2.13 7.74 18.23
N THR A 144 1.81 6.59 18.83
CA THR A 144 2.73 5.76 19.59
C THR A 144 2.78 4.34 19.05
N ASP A 145 3.96 3.75 19.08
CA ASP A 145 4.17 2.35 18.71
C ASP A 145 3.81 1.38 19.85
N ARG A 146 4.01 0.09 19.62
CA ARG A 146 3.72 -0.97 20.61
C ARG A 146 4.58 -0.89 21.87
N ALA A 147 5.74 -0.23 21.80
CA ALA A 147 6.63 0.03 22.94
C ALA A 147 6.31 1.36 23.64
N GLY A 148 5.23 2.05 23.23
CA GLY A 148 4.83 3.35 23.75
C GLY A 148 5.71 4.51 23.28
N GLN A 149 6.59 4.30 22.31
CA GLN A 149 7.46 5.36 21.79
C GLN A 149 6.73 6.17 20.72
N PRO A 150 7.02 7.48 20.60
CA PRO A 150 6.45 8.28 19.52
C PRO A 150 6.80 7.70 18.15
N THR A 151 5.80 7.58 17.28
CA THR A 151 5.99 7.13 15.92
C THR A 151 6.88 8.09 15.15
N LYS A 152 7.80 7.53 14.38
CA LYS A 152 8.74 8.26 13.52
C LYS A 152 8.44 7.95 12.07
N PHE A 153 8.81 8.86 11.17
CA PHE A 153 8.77 8.57 9.75
C PHE A 153 9.67 7.37 9.44
N GLY A 154 9.09 6.33 8.81
CA GLY A 154 9.79 5.07 8.52
C GLY A 154 10.72 5.13 7.30
N GLY A 155 10.84 6.29 6.65
CA GLY A 155 11.64 6.48 5.45
C GLY A 155 12.87 7.37 5.66
N VAL A 156 13.67 7.45 4.61
CA VAL A 156 14.81 8.35 4.47
C VAL A 156 14.45 9.42 3.44
N ILE A 157 14.69 10.68 3.79
CA ILE A 157 14.63 11.81 2.86
C ILE A 157 16.06 12.12 2.43
N SER A 158 16.30 12.20 1.12
CA SER A 158 17.59 12.49 0.54
C SER A 158 17.43 13.46 -0.64
N GLY A 159 17.49 14.77 -0.33
CA GLY A 159 17.22 15.81 -1.31
C GLY A 159 15.82 15.66 -1.91
N ASP A 160 15.74 15.63 -3.23
CA ASP A 160 14.46 15.61 -3.96
C ASP A 160 13.74 14.26 -3.94
N VAL A 161 14.38 13.21 -3.44
CA VAL A 161 13.81 11.86 -3.34
C VAL A 161 13.72 11.40 -1.90
N TRP A 162 12.70 10.58 -1.64
CA TRP A 162 12.61 9.79 -0.41
C TRP A 162 12.44 8.33 -0.76
N TRP A 163 12.79 7.47 0.19
CA TRP A 163 12.42 6.07 0.14
C TRP A 163 12.02 5.55 1.51
N MET A 164 11.16 4.55 1.52
CA MET A 164 10.78 3.81 2.72
C MET A 164 10.98 2.34 2.45
N THR A 165 11.77 1.69 3.31
CA THR A 165 12.04 0.25 3.24
C THR A 165 11.42 -0.41 4.45
N SER A 166 10.61 -1.43 4.22
CA SER A 166 9.97 -2.21 5.29
C SER A 166 10.15 -3.70 5.02
N THR A 167 10.60 -4.42 6.04
CA THR A 167 10.70 -5.88 6.02
C THR A 167 9.81 -6.43 7.10
N VAL A 168 8.89 -7.31 6.72
CA VAL A 168 7.92 -7.96 7.61
C VAL A 168 8.25 -9.45 7.65
N PRO A 169 9.07 -9.91 8.62
CA PRO A 169 9.28 -11.32 8.86
C PRO A 169 8.07 -11.90 9.59
N LEU A 170 7.40 -12.86 8.96
CA LEU A 170 6.21 -13.51 9.48
C LEU A 170 6.56 -14.93 9.91
N TYR A 171 6.36 -15.22 11.19
CA TYR A 171 6.53 -16.54 11.78
C TYR A 171 5.46 -16.75 12.86
N TYR A 172 4.42 -17.49 12.53
CA TYR A 172 3.26 -17.71 13.42
C TYR A 172 2.55 -19.02 13.08
N PRO A 173 1.67 -19.55 13.96
CA PRO A 173 0.95 -20.80 13.72
C PRO A 173 0.21 -20.80 12.38
N ASN A 174 0.41 -21.84 11.57
CA ASN A 174 -0.18 -21.89 10.25
C ASN A 174 -1.71 -22.09 10.36
N PRO A 175 -2.53 -21.25 9.70
CA PRO A 175 -3.98 -21.42 9.72
C PRO A 175 -4.49 -22.78 9.22
N LEU A 176 -3.65 -23.54 8.52
CA LEU A 176 -3.96 -24.86 7.96
C LEU A 176 -3.38 -26.03 8.76
N ALA A 177 -2.56 -25.76 9.78
CA ALA A 177 -1.92 -26.81 10.56
C ALA A 177 -2.84 -27.34 11.68
N SER A 178 -2.44 -28.48 12.26
CA SER A 178 -3.07 -29.05 13.46
C SER A 178 -2.49 -28.42 14.73
N ASP A 179 -3.07 -28.76 15.88
CA ASP A 179 -2.62 -28.29 17.19
C ASP A 179 -1.19 -28.74 17.59
N TYR A 180 -0.60 -29.69 16.86
CA TYR A 180 0.74 -30.26 17.14
C TYR A 180 1.85 -29.74 16.21
N GLU A 181 1.58 -28.63 15.52
CA GLU A 181 2.50 -27.99 14.56
C GLU A 181 3.88 -27.68 15.16
N SER A 182 3.94 -27.29 16.43
CA SER A 182 5.20 -26.98 17.11
C SER A 182 6.15 -28.19 17.23
N GLU A 183 5.60 -29.40 17.23
CA GLU A 183 6.33 -30.65 17.40
C GLU A 183 6.72 -31.29 16.07
N ILE A 184 5.89 -31.14 15.03
CA ILE A 184 6.05 -31.83 13.75
C ILE A 184 6.41 -30.91 12.57
N GLY A 185 6.35 -29.59 12.78
CA GLY A 185 6.52 -28.57 11.74
C GLY A 185 5.22 -28.21 11.03
N GLY A 186 5.33 -27.23 10.13
CA GLY A 186 4.19 -26.67 9.39
C GLY A 186 4.02 -25.16 9.54
N THR A 187 4.79 -24.54 10.44
CA THR A 187 4.70 -23.11 10.81
C THR A 187 4.61 -22.22 9.58
N TYR A 188 3.68 -21.27 9.58
CA TYR A 188 3.63 -20.28 8.51
C TYR A 188 4.89 -19.43 8.55
N HIS A 189 5.67 -19.49 7.47
CA HIS A 189 6.88 -18.72 7.31
C HIS A 189 6.88 -17.96 5.99
N ALA A 190 6.91 -16.64 6.10
CA ALA A 190 7.07 -15.77 4.95
C ALA A 190 7.82 -14.50 5.35
N THR A 191 8.45 -13.87 4.37
CA THR A 191 9.03 -12.54 4.51
C THR A 191 8.49 -11.68 3.39
N GLU A 192 7.89 -10.54 3.75
CA GLU A 192 7.52 -9.52 2.79
C GLU A 192 8.48 -8.34 2.91
N MET A 193 8.92 -7.83 1.76
CA MET A 193 9.90 -6.77 1.64
C MET A 193 9.34 -5.71 0.70
N PHE A 194 9.09 -4.53 1.25
CA PHE A 194 8.54 -3.40 0.55
C PHE A 194 9.58 -2.30 0.43
N ASN A 195 9.64 -1.70 -0.75
CA ASN A 195 10.25 -0.40 -0.97
C ASN A 195 9.21 0.53 -1.57
N PHE A 196 9.14 1.74 -1.05
CA PHE A 196 8.40 2.86 -1.64
C PHE A 196 9.40 3.95 -1.95
N PHE A 197 9.25 4.60 -3.10
CA PHE A 197 10.06 5.76 -3.50
C PHE A 197 9.14 6.86 -4.00
N GLY A 198 9.55 8.12 -3.90
CA GLY A 198 8.80 9.22 -4.50
C GLY A 198 9.51 10.56 -4.35
N ASN A 199 8.80 11.63 -4.72
CA ASN A 199 9.32 13.00 -4.68
C ASN A 199 9.13 13.63 -3.30
N THR A 200 10.19 14.26 -2.77
CA THR A 200 10.19 14.88 -1.43
C THR A 200 9.24 16.07 -1.33
N ALA A 201 9.15 16.90 -2.37
CA ALA A 201 8.36 18.13 -2.34
C ALA A 201 6.89 17.89 -1.91
N SER A 202 6.17 17.00 -2.60
CA SER A 202 4.78 16.65 -2.26
C SER A 202 4.64 15.90 -0.94
N LEU A 203 5.68 15.16 -0.51
CA LEU A 203 5.65 14.47 0.76
C LEU A 203 5.63 15.47 1.92
N LEU A 204 6.46 16.52 1.82
CA LEU A 204 6.63 17.54 2.85
C LEU A 204 5.62 18.69 2.78
N ASP A 205 5.04 18.96 1.61
CA ASP A 205 4.06 20.04 1.42
C ASP A 205 2.78 19.82 2.25
N PRO A 206 2.47 20.62 3.30
CA PRO A 206 1.31 20.39 4.16
C PRO A 206 -0.04 20.43 3.44
N GLU A 207 -0.13 21.07 2.26
CA GLU A 207 -1.36 21.18 1.48
C GLU A 207 -1.56 20.02 0.49
N ALA A 208 -0.48 19.28 0.16
CA ALA A 208 -0.57 18.13 -0.72
C ALA A 208 -1.36 16.99 -0.05
N THR A 209 -2.36 16.44 -0.73
CA THR A 209 -3.14 15.32 -0.19
C THR A 209 -2.47 13.96 -0.37
N HIS A 210 -1.47 13.90 -1.25
CA HIS A 210 -0.73 12.70 -1.58
C HIS A 210 0.76 12.99 -1.77
N ALA A 211 1.61 11.98 -1.56
CA ALA A 211 3.01 12.03 -1.99
C ALA A 211 3.07 11.65 -3.47
N GLU A 212 3.49 12.53 -4.36
CA GLU A 212 3.46 12.32 -5.81
C GLU A 212 4.55 11.38 -6.32
N GLY A 213 4.27 10.73 -7.45
CA GLY A 213 5.23 9.89 -8.16
C GLY A 213 5.65 8.62 -7.42
N VAL A 214 4.78 8.07 -6.56
CA VAL A 214 5.14 6.90 -5.76
C VAL A 214 5.36 5.67 -6.63
N THR A 215 6.59 5.14 -6.61
CA THR A 215 6.93 3.83 -7.17
C THR A 215 7.14 2.83 -6.05
N VAL A 216 6.89 1.54 -6.34
CA VAL A 216 7.01 0.46 -5.36
C VAL A 216 7.88 -0.67 -5.86
N GLY A 217 8.64 -1.27 -4.96
CA GLY A 217 9.22 -2.59 -5.12
C GLY A 217 8.60 -3.51 -4.07
N TRP A 218 8.15 -4.69 -4.50
CA TRP A 218 7.69 -5.72 -3.58
C TRP A 218 8.37 -7.04 -3.89
N SER A 219 8.99 -7.59 -2.86
CA SER A 219 9.53 -8.93 -2.88
C SER A 219 8.90 -9.74 -1.77
N ARG A 220 8.58 -10.99 -2.06
CA ARG A 220 8.05 -11.93 -1.07
C ARG A 220 8.84 -13.22 -1.15
N MET A 221 9.16 -13.80 -0.01
CA MET A 221 9.65 -15.16 0.11
C MET A 221 8.68 -15.93 1.00
N SER A 222 8.32 -17.15 0.64
CA SER A 222 7.49 -18.01 1.48
C SER A 222 7.74 -19.47 1.17
N ASP A 223 7.25 -20.34 2.05
CA ASP A 223 7.00 -21.73 1.69
C ASP A 223 6.06 -21.85 0.48
N TRP A 224 5.95 -23.06 -0.07
CA TRP A 224 5.03 -23.37 -1.15
C TRP A 224 3.59 -22.95 -0.84
N LEU A 225 2.90 -22.40 -1.83
CA LEU A 225 1.49 -22.06 -1.68
C LEU A 225 0.67 -23.34 -1.46
N PRO A 226 -0.35 -23.34 -0.57
CA PRO A 226 -1.07 -24.57 -0.22
C PRO A 226 -1.68 -25.31 -1.42
N TRP A 227 -2.22 -24.56 -2.39
CA TRP A 227 -2.84 -25.13 -3.60
C TRP A 227 -1.83 -25.84 -4.52
N MET A 228 -0.53 -25.61 -4.36
CA MET A 228 0.51 -26.28 -5.14
C MET A 228 0.72 -27.74 -4.72
N LYS A 229 0.13 -28.19 -3.59
CA LYS A 229 0.18 -29.58 -3.11
C LYS A 229 1.60 -30.15 -2.99
N MET A 230 2.49 -29.39 -2.36
CA MET A 230 3.90 -29.80 -2.26
C MET A 230 4.18 -30.80 -1.14
N ALA A 231 3.20 -31.15 -0.30
CA ALA A 231 3.27 -32.25 0.69
C ALA A 231 4.57 -32.26 1.53
N GLY A 232 5.03 -31.09 1.99
CA GLY A 232 6.25 -30.96 2.79
C GLY A 232 7.58 -31.05 2.03
N ARG A 233 7.56 -31.08 0.69
CA ARG A 233 8.78 -30.98 -0.14
C ARG A 233 9.55 -29.71 0.20
N GLU A 234 10.87 -29.83 0.25
CA GLU A 234 11.72 -28.70 0.59
C GLU A 234 11.67 -27.62 -0.49
N GLY A 235 11.92 -26.38 -0.09
CA GLY A 235 12.05 -25.25 -0.99
C GLY A 235 11.10 -24.11 -0.66
N VAL A 236 11.28 -23.03 -1.40
CA VAL A 236 10.54 -21.78 -1.24
C VAL A 236 10.13 -21.22 -2.58
N ILE A 237 9.14 -20.35 -2.56
CA ILE A 237 8.81 -19.45 -3.66
C ILE A 237 9.32 -18.07 -3.29
N TYR A 238 9.92 -17.39 -4.25
CA TYR A 238 10.21 -15.97 -4.13
C TYR A 238 9.64 -15.19 -5.30
N MET A 239 9.12 -14.01 -5.01
CA MET A 239 8.58 -13.07 -5.98
C MET A 239 9.41 -11.81 -5.93
N HIS A 240 9.68 -11.24 -7.10
CA HIS A 240 10.35 -9.96 -7.24
C HIS A 240 9.58 -9.11 -8.24
N THR A 241 9.06 -7.98 -7.77
CA THR A 241 8.12 -7.14 -8.51
C THR A 241 8.42 -5.66 -8.33
N ALA A 242 7.93 -4.87 -9.27
CA ALA A 242 7.94 -3.41 -9.20
C ALA A 242 6.64 -2.84 -9.73
N GLY A 243 6.32 -1.62 -9.33
CA GLY A 243 5.06 -0.97 -9.65
C GLY A 243 5.01 0.49 -9.26
N LYS A 244 3.79 1.03 -9.21
CA LYS A 244 3.52 2.42 -8.83
C LYS A 244 2.14 2.58 -8.21
N ARG A 245 1.92 3.72 -7.56
CA ARG A 245 0.56 4.24 -7.37
C ARG A 245 0.02 4.74 -8.72
N LEU A 246 -1.22 4.41 -9.03
CA LEU A 246 -1.90 4.89 -10.23
C LEU A 246 -2.52 6.27 -9.98
N GLY A 247 -2.64 7.08 -11.03
CA GLY A 247 -3.43 8.31 -10.97
C GLY A 247 -4.93 8.03 -11.01
N ALA A 248 -5.34 6.95 -11.69
CA ALA A 248 -6.72 6.46 -11.72
C ALA A 248 -6.80 4.94 -11.87
N TRP A 249 -7.91 4.34 -11.44
CA TRP A 249 -8.17 2.90 -11.56
C TRP A 249 -8.11 2.41 -13.03
N ASP A 250 -8.50 3.25 -13.99
CA ASP A 250 -8.51 2.91 -15.42
C ASP A 250 -7.11 2.67 -16.01
N GLU A 251 -6.05 3.13 -15.34
CA GLU A 251 -4.65 2.83 -15.71
C GLU A 251 -4.24 1.38 -15.45
N LEU A 252 -5.07 0.58 -14.74
CA LEU A 252 -4.84 -0.84 -14.59
C LEU A 252 -4.77 -1.52 -15.98
N SER A 253 -4.01 -2.62 -16.05
CA SER A 253 -3.94 -3.43 -17.26
C SER A 253 -5.33 -3.95 -17.67
N ASP A 254 -5.52 -4.20 -18.95
CA ASP A 254 -6.78 -4.79 -19.44
C ASP A 254 -7.03 -6.17 -18.85
N THR A 255 -5.97 -6.95 -18.58
CA THR A 255 -6.04 -8.24 -17.91
C THR A 255 -6.61 -8.09 -16.49
N MET A 256 -6.04 -7.20 -15.67
CA MET A 256 -6.51 -6.97 -14.30
C MET A 256 -7.94 -6.42 -14.29
N LYS A 257 -8.26 -5.46 -15.15
CA LYS A 257 -9.63 -4.91 -15.26
C LYS A 257 -10.64 -6.00 -15.66
N SER A 258 -10.27 -6.89 -16.57
CA SER A 258 -11.11 -8.02 -16.99
C SER A 258 -11.32 -9.03 -15.84
N GLU A 259 -10.25 -9.41 -15.15
CA GLU A 259 -10.33 -10.32 -14.00
C GLU A 259 -11.19 -9.73 -12.87
N ILE A 260 -11.01 -8.45 -12.54
CA ILE A 260 -11.83 -7.78 -11.52
C ILE A 260 -13.31 -7.80 -11.91
N ARG A 261 -13.67 -7.34 -13.12
CA ARG A 261 -15.07 -7.30 -13.56
C ARG A 261 -15.75 -8.67 -13.55
N LYS A 262 -15.01 -9.72 -13.90
CA LYS A 262 -15.57 -11.07 -14.07
C LYS A 262 -15.56 -11.88 -12.77
N HIS A 263 -14.55 -11.73 -11.94
CA HIS A 263 -14.24 -12.64 -10.85
C HIS A 263 -14.14 -11.97 -9.48
N TYR A 264 -13.91 -10.66 -9.42
CA TYR A 264 -13.66 -9.93 -8.18
C TYR A 264 -14.34 -8.54 -8.17
N PRO A 265 -15.66 -8.44 -8.44
CA PRO A 265 -16.31 -7.15 -8.69
C PRO A 265 -16.16 -6.15 -7.54
N ASP A 266 -16.04 -6.61 -6.29
CA ASP A 266 -15.86 -5.73 -5.12
C ASP A 266 -14.49 -5.04 -5.07
N TYR A 267 -13.51 -5.50 -5.86
CA TYR A 267 -12.13 -4.99 -5.88
C TYR A 267 -11.98 -3.74 -6.76
N VAL A 268 -13.08 -3.19 -7.29
CA VAL A 268 -13.09 -1.84 -7.90
C VAL A 268 -12.98 -0.73 -6.85
N ALA A 269 -13.23 -1.04 -5.57
CA ALA A 269 -13.26 -0.09 -4.47
C ALA A 269 -12.62 -0.69 -3.20
N PRO A 270 -12.12 0.14 -2.27
CA PRO A 270 -11.68 -0.33 -0.96
C PRO A 270 -12.87 -0.84 -0.12
N PRO A 271 -12.63 -1.59 0.97
CA PRO A 271 -13.68 -1.93 1.93
C PRO A 271 -14.24 -0.68 2.63
N PRO A 272 -15.36 -0.79 3.36
CA PRO A 272 -15.84 0.28 4.24
C PRO A 272 -14.73 0.76 5.19
N LEU A 273 -14.71 2.06 5.50
CA LEU A 273 -13.64 2.68 6.30
C LEU A 273 -13.56 2.17 7.76
N ASP A 274 -14.64 1.58 8.25
CA ASP A 274 -14.79 1.01 9.58
C ASP A 274 -14.80 -0.53 9.58
N ASP A 275 -14.29 -1.16 8.51
CA ASP A 275 -14.28 -2.61 8.37
C ASP A 275 -13.63 -3.32 9.58
N PRO A 276 -14.43 -4.07 10.38
CA PRO A 276 -13.95 -4.69 11.60
C PRO A 276 -13.34 -6.08 11.36
N ARG A 277 -13.41 -6.60 10.13
CA ARG A 277 -12.96 -7.97 9.82
C ARG A 277 -11.45 -8.08 10.06
N PRO A 278 -10.97 -9.22 10.58
CA PRO A 278 -9.53 -9.45 10.72
C PRO A 278 -8.87 -9.57 9.36
N ASN A 279 -7.59 -9.17 9.27
CA ASN A 279 -6.82 -9.29 8.04
C ASN A 279 -6.75 -10.75 7.54
N VAL A 280 -6.93 -10.88 6.23
CA VAL A 280 -6.85 -12.13 5.48
C VAL A 280 -5.47 -12.26 4.84
N THR A 281 -4.88 -13.45 4.97
CA THR A 281 -3.66 -13.85 4.25
C THR A 281 -4.02 -14.88 3.19
N SER A 282 -3.10 -15.15 2.25
CA SER A 282 -3.32 -16.18 1.23
C SER A 282 -3.61 -17.58 1.81
N TRP A 283 -3.13 -17.86 3.03
CA TRP A 283 -3.41 -19.11 3.74
C TRP A 283 -4.80 -19.12 4.37
N LYS A 284 -5.22 -18.02 4.98
CA LYS A 284 -6.59 -17.88 5.50
C LYS A 284 -7.63 -17.90 4.37
N TYR A 285 -7.32 -17.25 3.25
CA TYR A 285 -8.15 -17.30 2.05
C TYR A 285 -8.25 -18.72 1.50
N TYR A 286 -7.12 -19.43 1.38
CA TYR A 286 -7.13 -20.85 0.98
C TYR A 286 -7.98 -21.69 1.93
N LYS A 287 -7.86 -21.51 3.25
CA LYS A 287 -8.69 -22.19 4.25
C LYS A 287 -10.17 -21.96 4.00
N ALA A 288 -10.59 -20.70 3.90
CA ALA A 288 -11.98 -20.31 3.67
C ALA A 288 -12.55 -20.94 2.39
N VAL A 289 -11.76 -20.97 1.31
CA VAL A 289 -12.16 -21.65 0.06
C VAL A 289 -12.32 -23.16 0.25
N ARG A 290 -11.42 -23.80 1.00
CA ARG A 290 -11.48 -25.26 1.23
C ARG A 290 -12.61 -25.66 2.17
N ASP A 291 -12.93 -24.81 3.14
CA ASP A 291 -14.02 -25.02 4.09
C ASP A 291 -15.39 -24.68 3.49
N GLY A 292 -15.42 -24.02 2.33
CA GLY A 292 -16.65 -23.63 1.63
C GLY A 292 -17.24 -22.29 2.07
N ASP A 293 -16.50 -21.51 2.86
CA ASP A 293 -16.91 -20.19 3.33
C ASP A 293 -16.82 -19.12 2.22
N VAL A 294 -15.95 -19.34 1.23
CA VAL A 294 -15.75 -18.45 0.09
C VAL A 294 -15.65 -19.24 -1.21
N ASP A 295 -16.42 -18.83 -2.23
CA ASP A 295 -16.32 -19.41 -3.56
C ASP A 295 -15.10 -18.86 -4.31
N ALA A 296 -14.13 -19.73 -4.60
CA ALA A 296 -13.04 -19.37 -5.51
C ALA A 296 -13.55 -19.22 -6.96
N PRO A 297 -13.09 -18.21 -7.71
CA PRO A 297 -13.53 -18.04 -9.09
C PRO A 297 -13.14 -19.23 -9.97
N LYS A 298 -14.13 -19.79 -10.68
CA LYS A 298 -13.92 -20.89 -11.62
C LYS A 298 -13.39 -20.35 -12.95
N ARG A 299 -12.13 -20.65 -13.25
CA ARG A 299 -11.51 -20.38 -14.55
C ARG A 299 -11.59 -21.64 -15.42
N LYS A 300 -11.76 -21.45 -16.72
CA LYS A 300 -11.77 -22.51 -17.72
C LYS A 300 -10.53 -22.39 -18.58
#